data_AF-A0A915ZR36-F1
#
_entry.id   AF-A0A915ZR36-F1
#
_cell.length_a   1.000
_cell.length_b   1.000
_cell.length_c   1.000
_cell.angle_alpha   90.00
_cell.angle_beta   90.00
_cell.angle_gamma   90.00
#
_symmetry.space_group_name_H-M   'P 1'
#
loop_
_entity.id
_entity.type
_entity.pdbx_description
1 polymer ?
#
loop_
_entity_poly.entity_id
_entity_poly.type
_entity_poly.pdbx_seq_one_letter_code
_entity_poly.pdbx_strand_id
1 'polypeptide(L)'
;MSSSRAGRKLDVVWDYFDKEPLKSPGHFSAKCKFCNKSWKRAYVNILQMHLANNCLECPAEVKSYYLGFLTALSDDEMDVDTLSTGSRGSIGSKRLIVGQQGIEDFYESKDLPDHKVESINNALIQAFVCCGIPFLLLTIHFSKNYFINYVLITYLHHAKYCQEKC
;
A
#
# COMPACT_ATOMS: atom_id res chain seq x y z
N MET A 1 -26.29 4.44 42.17
CA MET A 1 -25.94 3.67 40.95
C MET A 1 -25.03 4.54 40.11
N SER A 2 -23.72 4.32 40.16
CA SER A 2 -22.72 5.14 39.46
C SER A 2 -22.71 4.82 37.97
N SER A 3 -23.09 5.77 37.11
CA SER A 3 -22.97 5.61 35.66
C SER A 3 -21.50 5.58 35.27
N SER A 4 -20.99 4.43 34.83
CA SER A 4 -19.68 4.34 34.20
C SER A 4 -19.72 5.13 32.89
N ARG A 5 -18.84 6.13 32.76
CA ARG A 5 -18.61 6.82 31.48
C ARG A 5 -18.12 5.76 30.50
N ALA A 6 -18.98 5.31 29.60
CA ALA A 6 -18.62 4.34 28.57
C ALA A 6 -17.56 5.00 27.67
N GLY A 7 -16.31 4.60 27.84
CA GLY A 7 -15.23 5.02 26.95
C GLY A 7 -15.52 4.57 25.51
N ARG A 8 -14.89 5.25 24.54
CA ARG A 8 -14.95 4.83 23.14
C ARG A 8 -14.48 3.36 23.03
N LYS A 9 -15.25 2.52 22.33
CA LYS A 9 -14.87 1.12 22.08
C LYS A 9 -13.51 1.08 21.39
N LEU A 10 -12.66 0.15 21.81
CA LEU A 10 -11.37 -0.11 21.18
C LEU A 10 -11.58 -0.81 19.83
N ASP A 11 -10.62 -0.65 18.93
CA ASP A 11 -10.61 -1.32 17.63
C ASP A 11 -10.59 -2.85 17.78
N VAL A 12 -11.23 -3.58 16.86
CA VAL A 12 -11.31 -5.06 16.88
C VAL A 12 -9.94 -5.73 16.78
N VAL A 13 -8.93 -5.04 16.25
CA VAL A 13 -7.56 -5.58 16.22
C VAL A 13 -7.04 -5.98 17.60
N TRP A 14 -7.51 -5.32 18.65
CA TRP A 14 -7.08 -5.58 20.02
C TRP A 14 -7.47 -6.97 20.54
N ASP A 15 -8.40 -7.67 19.89
CA ASP A 15 -8.78 -9.03 20.28
C ASP A 15 -7.64 -10.04 20.07
N TYR A 16 -6.69 -9.73 19.18
CA TYR A 16 -5.53 -10.56 18.85
C TYR A 16 -4.26 -10.23 19.65
N PHE A 17 -4.34 -9.27 20.59
CA PHE A 17 -3.20 -8.81 21.39
C PHE A 17 -3.53 -8.79 22.88
N ASP A 18 -2.55 -9.13 23.71
CA ASP A 18 -2.61 -8.81 25.14
C ASP A 18 -2.28 -7.33 25.30
N LYS A 19 -3.20 -6.59 25.92
CA LYS A 19 -3.09 -5.13 26.12
C LYS A 19 -2.75 -4.82 27.56
N GLU A 20 -1.79 -3.92 27.78
CA GLU A 20 -1.54 -3.36 29.12
C GLU A 20 -1.55 -1.83 29.06
N PRO A 21 -2.23 -1.16 30.00
CA PRO A 21 -2.26 0.29 30.04
C PRO A 21 -0.89 0.86 30.42
N LEU A 22 -0.45 1.91 29.74
CA LEU A 22 0.71 2.70 30.13
C LEU A 22 0.36 3.75 31.19
N LYS A 23 1.39 4.33 31.81
CA LYS A 23 1.24 5.47 32.73
C LYS A 23 0.53 6.68 32.10
N SER A 24 0.58 6.81 30.77
CA SER A 24 -0.10 7.87 30.03
C SER A 24 -1.52 7.43 29.60
N PRO A 25 -2.55 8.27 29.81
CA PRO A 25 -3.93 7.94 29.41
C PRO A 25 -4.03 7.67 27.90
N GLY A 26 -4.77 6.60 27.54
CA GLY A 26 -5.09 6.31 26.13
C GLY A 26 -3.97 5.64 25.33
N HIS A 27 -2.85 5.28 25.94
CA HIS A 27 -1.80 4.50 25.31
C HIS A 27 -1.68 3.12 25.96
N PHE A 28 -1.43 2.11 25.12
CA PHE A 28 -1.30 0.72 25.55
C PHE A 28 0.00 0.12 25.02
N SER A 29 0.62 -0.74 25.83
CA SER A 29 1.53 -1.75 25.31
C SER A 29 0.71 -2.86 24.66
N ALA A 30 1.33 -3.61 23.76
CA ALA A 30 0.71 -4.77 23.16
C ALA A 30 1.69 -5.94 23.10
N LYS A 31 1.19 -7.15 23.25
CA LYS A 31 1.91 -8.38 22.95
C LYS A 31 1.06 -9.25 22.02
N CYS A 32 1.65 -9.70 20.91
CA CYS A 32 0.97 -10.55 19.95
C CYS A 32 0.68 -11.92 20.58
N LYS A 33 -0.57 -12.37 20.55
CA LYS A 33 -0.97 -13.68 21.09
C LYS A 33 -0.42 -14.86 20.29
N PHE A 34 -0.05 -14.63 19.03
CA PHE A 34 0.44 -15.67 18.13
C PHE A 34 1.96 -15.83 18.22
N CYS A 35 2.72 -14.76 17.95
CA CYS A 35 4.19 -14.84 17.88
C CYS A 35 4.92 -14.19 19.06
N ASN A 36 4.20 -13.78 20.10
CA ASN A 36 4.76 -13.17 21.31
C ASN A 36 5.56 -11.86 21.11
N LYS A 37 5.61 -11.30 19.90
CA LYS A 37 6.23 -10.00 19.64
C LYS A 37 5.55 -8.92 20.48
N SER A 38 6.34 -8.07 21.12
CA SER A 38 5.85 -7.03 22.04
C SER A 38 6.17 -5.62 21.57
N TRP A 39 5.27 -4.68 21.83
CA TRP A 39 5.43 -3.25 21.58
C TRP A 39 5.27 -2.48 22.90
N LYS A 40 6.28 -1.69 23.27
CA LYS A 40 6.22 -0.80 24.45
C LYS A 40 5.08 0.21 24.34
N ARG A 41 4.80 0.67 23.11
CA ARG A 41 3.67 1.52 22.76
C ARG A 41 3.12 1.03 21.43
N ALA A 42 1.85 0.62 21.43
CA ALA A 42 1.21 0.03 20.29
C ALA A 42 0.21 0.99 19.63
N TYR A 43 0.20 0.95 18.30
CA TYR A 43 -0.70 1.71 17.44
C TYR A 43 -1.48 0.73 16.55
N VAL A 44 -2.77 1.00 16.35
CA VAL A 44 -3.71 0.11 15.65
C VAL A 44 -3.18 -0.30 14.27
N ASN A 45 -2.70 0.65 13.46
CA ASN A 45 -2.13 0.38 12.13
C ASN A 45 -0.91 -0.55 12.17
N ILE A 46 -0.03 -0.39 13.15
CA ILE A 46 1.14 -1.27 13.34
C ILE A 46 0.70 -2.68 13.71
N LEU A 47 -0.34 -2.82 14.53
CA LEU A 47 -0.90 -4.11 14.91
C LEU A 47 -1.57 -4.80 13.71
N GLN A 48 -2.36 -4.07 12.92
CA GLN A 48 -3.00 -4.58 11.69
C GLN A 48 -1.95 -5.06 10.67
N MET A 49 -0.94 -4.23 10.39
CA MET A 49 0.18 -4.59 9.51
C MET A 49 1.00 -5.77 10.04
N HIS A 50 1.12 -5.90 11.37
CA HIS A 50 1.77 -7.06 11.95
C HIS A 50 1.01 -8.35 11.64
N LEU A 51 -0.31 -8.38 11.86
CA LEU A 51 -1.16 -9.55 11.59
C LEU A 51 -1.16 -9.94 10.11
N ALA A 52 -1.20 -8.96 9.20
CA ALA A 52 -1.20 -9.19 7.76
C ALA A 52 0.17 -9.71 7.25
N ASN A 53 1.26 -9.01 7.56
CA ASN A 53 2.53 -9.20 6.83
C ASN A 53 3.66 -9.79 7.67
N ASN A 54 3.70 -9.51 8.97
CA ASN A 54 4.91 -9.76 9.76
C ASN A 54 4.79 -10.94 10.72
N CYS A 55 3.57 -11.38 11.04
CA CYS A 55 3.34 -12.47 11.97
C CYS A 55 3.38 -13.81 11.25
N LEU A 56 4.44 -14.59 11.48
CA LEU A 56 4.59 -15.92 10.86
C LEU A 56 3.62 -16.95 11.45
N GLU A 57 3.28 -16.81 12.73
CA GLU A 57 2.41 -17.75 13.47
C GLU A 57 0.93 -17.31 13.49
N CYS A 58 0.58 -16.24 12.77
CA CYS A 58 -0.80 -15.76 12.67
C CYS A 58 -1.66 -16.73 11.85
N PRO A 59 -2.86 -17.12 12.34
CA PRO A 59 -3.81 -17.93 11.58
C PRO A 59 -4.12 -17.32 10.21
N ALA A 60 -4.26 -18.18 9.20
CA ALA A 60 -4.49 -17.77 7.82
C ALA A 60 -5.73 -16.87 7.66
N GLU A 61 -6.82 -17.20 8.36
CA GLU A 61 -8.07 -16.43 8.31
C GLU A 61 -7.88 -14.97 8.77
N VAL A 62 -7.20 -14.78 9.91
CA VAL A 62 -6.90 -13.46 10.47
C VAL A 62 -5.95 -12.69 9.57
N LYS A 63 -4.91 -13.37 9.06
CA LYS A 63 -3.94 -12.79 8.13
C LYS A 63 -4.62 -12.31 6.84
N SER A 64 -5.43 -13.15 6.22
CA SER A 64 -6.16 -12.83 4.99
C SER A 64 -7.17 -11.69 5.20
N TYR A 65 -7.86 -11.65 6.34
CA TYR A 65 -8.77 -10.55 6.68
C TYR A 65 -8.03 -9.20 6.72
N TYR A 66 -6.94 -9.11 7.49
CA TYR A 66 -6.20 -7.84 7.61
C TYR A 66 -5.45 -7.48 6.33
N LEU A 67 -5.00 -8.46 5.54
CA LEU A 67 -4.43 -8.20 4.23
C LEU A 67 -5.48 -7.56 3.29
N GLY A 68 -6.67 -8.16 3.18
CA GLY A 68 -7.75 -7.60 2.37
C GLY A 68 -8.23 -6.23 2.86
N PHE A 69 -8.31 -6.04 4.18
CA PHE A 69 -8.63 -4.75 4.79
C PHE A 69 -7.60 -3.67 4.39
N LEU A 70 -6.30 -3.96 4.47
CA LEU A 70 -5.25 -3.02 4.10
C LEU A 70 -5.23 -2.72 2.60
N THR A 71 -5.50 -3.71 1.75
CA THR A 71 -5.59 -3.50 0.29
C THR A 71 -6.80 -2.66 -0.10
N ALA A 72 -7.96 -2.89 0.52
CA ALA A 72 -9.15 -2.07 0.27
C ALA A 72 -8.92 -0.60 0.67
N LEU A 73 -8.17 -0.35 1.76
CA LEU A 73 -7.79 1.01 2.15
C LEU A 73 -6.85 1.69 1.16
N SER A 74 -6.00 0.93 0.45
CA SER A 74 -5.10 1.50 -0.57
C SER A 74 -5.79 1.76 -1.91
N ASP A 75 -6.89 1.06 -2.20
CA ASP A 75 -7.62 1.19 -3.47
C ASP A 75 -8.59 2.37 -3.46
N ASP A 76 -9.07 2.81 -2.28
CA ASP A 76 -10.05 3.89 -2.17
C ASP A 76 -9.46 5.31 -2.24
N GLU A 77 -8.19 5.60 -1.88
CA GLU A 77 -7.55 6.89 -2.18
C GLU A 77 -6.01 6.81 -2.24
N MET A 78 -5.42 7.45 -3.28
CA MET A 78 -4.02 7.90 -3.25
C MET A 78 -3.87 9.07 -2.25
N ASP A 79 -3.87 8.77 -0.95
CA ASP A 79 -3.41 9.68 0.11
C ASP A 79 -2.21 9.06 0.84
N VAL A 80 -1.02 9.40 0.37
CA VAL A 80 0.24 9.02 1.01
C VAL A 80 0.58 9.99 2.15
N ASP A 81 -0.26 10.07 3.18
CA ASP A 81 0.18 10.61 4.48
C ASP A 81 -0.43 9.91 5.71
N THR A 82 -1.19 8.82 5.54
CA THR A 82 -1.69 8.06 6.71
C THR A 82 -0.69 6.98 7.19
N LEU A 83 0.62 7.23 7.07
CA LEU A 83 1.65 6.35 7.63
C LEU A 83 2.39 6.94 8.83
N SER A 84 2.19 8.23 9.13
CA SER A 84 2.89 8.88 10.24
C SER A 84 2.06 9.84 11.08
N THR A 85 0.77 9.60 11.33
CA THR A 85 0.14 10.14 12.55
C THR A 85 -1.15 9.41 12.87
N GLY A 86 -1.33 9.08 14.16
CA GLY A 86 -2.58 8.53 14.64
C GLY A 86 -3.71 9.55 14.49
N SER A 87 -4.52 9.40 13.45
CA SER A 87 -5.74 10.18 13.27
C SER A 87 -6.93 9.27 13.05
N ARG A 88 -7.97 9.57 13.82
CA ARG A 88 -9.26 8.89 13.91
C ARG A 88 -10.15 9.39 12.78
N GLY A 89 -10.76 8.49 12.03
CA GLY A 89 -11.90 8.83 11.17
C GLY A 89 -13.22 8.67 11.92
N SER A 90 -13.78 9.77 12.43
CA SER A 90 -15.22 9.89 12.63
C SER A 90 -15.76 10.73 11.48
N ILE A 91 -16.67 10.13 10.73
CA ILE A 91 -17.62 10.82 9.86
C ILE A 91 -18.27 11.97 10.63
N GLY A 92 -18.31 13.15 10.02
CA GLY A 92 -19.19 14.25 10.40
C GLY A 92 -18.51 15.60 10.68
N SER A 93 -18.54 16.47 9.65
CA SER A 93 -18.96 17.88 9.72
C SER A 93 -18.13 18.76 8.80
N LYS A 94 -18.64 18.96 7.58
CA LYS A 94 -18.20 20.01 6.66
C LYS A 94 -18.38 21.37 7.34
N ARG A 95 -17.28 22.02 7.73
CA ARG A 95 -17.24 23.47 7.92
C ARG A 95 -16.44 24.00 6.74
N LEU A 96 -17.15 24.46 5.72
CA LEU A 96 -16.57 25.10 4.54
C LEU A 96 -15.95 26.43 4.98
N ILE A 97 -14.63 26.47 5.13
CA ILE A 97 -13.89 27.72 5.19
C ILE A 97 -13.71 28.16 3.74
N VAL A 98 -14.59 29.06 3.29
CA VAL A 98 -14.44 29.71 1.98
C VAL A 98 -13.16 30.56 2.04
N GLY A 99 -12.17 30.22 1.20
CA GLY A 99 -10.98 31.05 0.96
C GLY A 99 -9.63 30.42 1.29
N GLN A 100 -9.56 29.16 1.74
CA GLN A 100 -8.28 28.46 1.88
C GLN A 100 -7.99 27.70 0.58
N GLN A 101 -6.92 28.06 -0.13
CA GLN A 101 -6.41 27.31 -1.28
C GLN A 101 -6.08 25.87 -0.84
N GLY A 102 -6.46 24.90 -1.66
CA GLY A 102 -6.22 23.49 -1.36
C GLY A 102 -4.72 23.22 -1.38
N ILE A 103 -4.23 22.28 -0.58
CA ILE A 103 -2.81 21.87 -0.61
C ILE A 103 -2.43 21.35 -2.01
N GLU A 104 -3.42 20.85 -2.75
CA GLU A 104 -3.36 20.47 -4.17
C GLU A 104 -2.93 21.60 -5.11
N ASP A 105 -3.16 22.88 -4.76
CA ASP A 105 -2.71 24.04 -5.55
C ASP A 105 -1.18 24.23 -5.51
N PHE A 106 -0.48 23.53 -4.59
CA PHE A 106 0.98 23.55 -4.45
C PHE A 106 1.66 22.28 -4.97
N TYR A 107 0.90 21.33 -5.52
CA TYR A 107 1.45 20.06 -5.99
C TYR A 107 1.96 20.19 -7.43
N GLU A 108 3.24 19.88 -7.63
CA GLU A 108 3.84 19.82 -8.96
C GLU A 108 3.37 18.55 -9.67
N SER A 109 2.96 18.66 -10.94
CA SER A 109 2.33 17.56 -11.69
C SER A 109 3.20 16.29 -11.63
N LYS A 110 2.57 15.14 -11.36
CA LYS A 110 3.26 13.83 -11.33
C LYS A 110 3.72 13.35 -12.72
N ASP A 111 3.39 14.11 -13.75
CA ASP A 111 3.73 13.79 -15.13
C ASP A 111 5.23 13.96 -15.34
N LEU A 112 5.92 12.85 -15.55
CA LEU A 112 7.30 12.89 -15.99
C LEU A 112 7.33 13.39 -17.45
N PRO A 113 8.18 14.38 -17.78
CA PRO A 113 8.34 14.79 -19.16
C PRO A 113 8.85 13.62 -20.00
N ASP A 114 8.41 13.54 -21.26
CA ASP A 114 8.60 12.39 -22.14
C ASP A 114 10.05 11.87 -22.20
N HIS A 115 11.04 12.77 -22.19
CA HIS A 115 12.46 12.40 -22.22
C HIS A 115 12.91 11.59 -20.99
N LYS A 116 12.30 11.78 -19.81
CA LYS A 116 12.59 10.98 -18.62
C LYS A 116 11.95 9.60 -18.70
N VAL A 117 10.73 9.52 -19.25
CA VAL A 117 10.04 8.26 -19.48
C VAL A 117 10.83 7.39 -20.46
N GLU A 118 11.32 7.99 -21.55
CA GLU A 118 12.15 7.32 -22.54
C GLU A 118 13.49 6.85 -21.94
N SER A 119 14.13 7.68 -21.11
CA SER A 119 15.36 7.30 -20.41
C SER A 119 15.16 6.10 -19.49
N ILE A 120 14.04 6.05 -18.75
CA ILE A 120 13.68 4.92 -17.88
C ILE A 120 13.44 3.66 -18.71
N ASN A 121 12.67 3.75 -19.80
CA ASN A 121 12.39 2.62 -20.68
C ASN A 121 13.68 2.04 -21.28
N ASN A 122 14.58 2.90 -21.75
CA ASN A 122 15.86 2.47 -22.32
C ASN A 122 16.75 1.77 -21.28
N ALA A 123 16.80 2.28 -20.05
CA ALA A 123 17.54 1.66 -18.97
C ALA A 123 16.97 0.27 -18.60
N LEU A 124 15.64 0.14 -18.56
CA LEU A 124 14.99 -1.14 -18.30
C LEU A 124 15.29 -2.14 -19.42
N ILE A 125 15.14 -1.75 -20.69
CA ILE A 125 15.45 -2.61 -21.84
C ILE A 125 16.90 -3.09 -21.77
N GLN A 126 17.85 -2.19 -21.51
CA GLN A 126 19.26 -2.56 -21.37
C GLN A 126 19.49 -3.53 -20.21
N ALA A 127 18.84 -3.32 -19.06
CA ALA A 127 18.95 -4.23 -17.92
C ALA A 127 18.39 -5.63 -18.25
N PHE A 128 17.23 -5.72 -18.92
CA PHE A 128 16.63 -7.00 -19.31
C PHE A 128 17.50 -7.76 -20.33
N VAL A 129 18.06 -7.06 -21.31
CA VAL A 129 18.97 -7.64 -22.31
C VAL A 129 20.27 -8.11 -21.66
N CYS A 130 20.90 -7.29 -20.81
CA CYS A 130 22.16 -7.63 -20.13
C CYS A 130 22.00 -8.75 -19.11
N CYS A 131 20.86 -8.85 -18.42
CA CYS A 131 20.60 -9.88 -17.43
C CYS A 131 20.05 -11.19 -18.03
N GLY A 132 19.84 -11.27 -19.35
CA GLY A 132 19.35 -12.48 -20.02
C GLY A 132 17.97 -12.93 -19.54
N ILE A 133 17.17 -12.00 -19.02
CA ILE A 133 15.85 -12.30 -18.44
C ILE A 133 14.84 -12.39 -19.58
N PRO A 134 14.25 -13.57 -19.87
CA PRO A 134 13.20 -13.67 -20.88
C PRO A 134 11.99 -12.83 -20.46
N PHE A 135 11.45 -12.02 -21.39
CA PHE A 135 10.30 -11.12 -21.17
C PHE A 135 9.01 -11.84 -20.70
N LEU A 136 9.02 -13.18 -20.61
CA LEU A 136 7.94 -14.02 -20.08
C LEU A 136 7.60 -13.71 -18.60
N LEU A 137 8.52 -13.13 -17.84
CA LEU A 137 8.27 -12.70 -16.45
C LEU A 137 7.42 -11.43 -16.34
N LEU A 138 7.34 -10.61 -17.39
CA LEU A 138 6.53 -9.39 -17.40
C LEU A 138 5.06 -9.65 -17.80
N THR A 139 4.79 -10.77 -18.46
CA THR A 139 3.44 -11.15 -18.91
C THR A 139 2.55 -11.65 -17.78
N ILE A 140 3.13 -12.11 -16.67
CA ILE A 140 2.39 -12.69 -15.54
C ILE A 140 1.80 -11.64 -14.58
N HIS A 141 2.22 -10.37 -14.67
CA HIS A 141 1.81 -9.30 -13.74
C HIS A 141 1.10 -8.09 -14.40
N PHE A 142 1.05 -8.01 -15.74
CA PHE A 142 0.51 -6.84 -16.45
C PHE A 142 -0.64 -7.17 -17.41
N SER A 143 -1.58 -8.02 -17.01
CA SER A 143 -2.81 -8.29 -17.78
C SER A 143 -3.85 -7.14 -17.72
N LYS A 144 -3.46 -5.95 -17.28
CA LYS A 144 -4.28 -4.74 -17.35
C LYS A 144 -3.41 -3.56 -17.79
N ASN A 145 -3.12 -3.45 -19.09
CA ASN A 145 -3.06 -2.18 -19.85
C ASN A 145 -2.41 -2.38 -21.23
N TYR A 146 -2.91 -1.60 -22.18
CA TYR A 146 -2.76 -1.66 -23.64
C TYR A 146 -1.33 -1.49 -24.22
N PHE A 147 -0.28 -1.66 -23.42
CA PHE A 147 1.10 -1.33 -23.79
C PHE A 147 1.76 -2.35 -24.73
N ILE A 148 1.28 -3.61 -24.74
CA ILE A 148 1.97 -4.71 -25.43
C ILE A 148 1.78 -4.69 -26.96
N ASN A 149 0.69 -4.10 -27.47
CA ASN A 149 0.41 -4.17 -28.91
C ASN A 149 1.41 -3.39 -29.77
N TYR A 150 1.92 -2.25 -29.31
CA TYR A 150 2.81 -1.42 -30.13
C TYR A 150 4.21 -2.05 -30.30
N VAL A 151 4.68 -2.77 -29.28
CA VAL A 151 5.98 -3.45 -29.27
C VAL A 151 5.93 -4.76 -30.07
N LEU A 152 4.80 -5.48 -30.03
CA LEU A 152 4.62 -6.71 -30.82
C LEU A 152 4.54 -6.42 -32.33
N ILE A 153 3.86 -5.33 -32.72
CA ILE A 153 3.70 -4.96 -34.14
C ILE A 153 5.04 -4.53 -34.76
N THR A 154 5.86 -3.77 -34.02
CA THR A 154 7.18 -3.35 -34.49
C THR A 154 8.17 -4.53 -34.57
N TYR A 155 8.10 -5.49 -33.63
CA TYR A 155 8.95 -6.69 -33.67
C TYR A 155 8.56 -7.66 -34.80
N LEU A 156 7.26 -7.85 -35.08
CA LEU A 156 6.82 -8.69 -36.20
C LEU A 156 7.24 -8.12 -37.56
N HIS A 157 7.29 -6.79 -37.70
CA HIS A 157 7.78 -6.15 -38.92
C HIS A 157 9.31 -6.34 -39.10
N HIS A 158 10.08 -6.28 -38.01
CA HIS A 158 11.53 -6.48 -38.08
C HIS A 158 11.94 -7.95 -38.24
N ALA A 159 11.22 -8.88 -37.62
CA ALA A 159 11.46 -10.32 -37.74
C ALA A 159 11.16 -10.83 -39.17
N LYS A 160 10.14 -10.29 -39.84
CA LYS A 160 9.88 -10.59 -41.26
C LYS A 160 10.99 -10.09 -42.18
N TYR A 161 11.51 -8.89 -41.94
CA TYR A 161 12.60 -8.31 -42.75
C TYR A 161 13.92 -9.10 -42.63
N CYS A 162 14.14 -9.80 -41.52
CA CYS A 162 15.34 -10.61 -41.28
C CYS A 162 15.28 -12.01 -41.93
N GLN A 163 14.09 -12.55 -42.21
CA GLN A 163 13.95 -13.88 -42.85
C GLN A 163 13.99 -13.84 -44.39
N GLU A 164 13.79 -12.68 -45.02
CA GLU A 164 13.79 -12.54 -46.49
C GLU A 164 15.17 -12.24 -47.10
N LYS A 165 16.25 -12.22 -46.30
CA LYS A 165 17.62 -11.92 -46.74
C LYS A 165 18.67 -13.02 -46.44
N CYS A 166 18.24 -14.25 -46.19
CA CYS A 166 19.11 -15.42 -46.16
C CYS A 166 18.80 -16.37 -47.32
#